data_AF-A0A841PKK1-F1
#
_entry.id   AF-A0A841PKK1-F1
#
_cell.length_a   1.000
_cell.length_b   1.000
_cell.length_c   1.000
_cell.angle_alpha   90.00
_cell.angle_beta   90.00
_cell.angle_gamma   90.00
#
_symmetry.space_group_name_H-M   'P 1'
#
loop_
_entity.id
_entity.type
_entity.pdbx_description
1 polymer ?
#
loop_
_entity_poly.entity_id
_entity_poly.type
_entity_poly.pdbx_seq_one_letter_code
_entity_poly.pdbx_strand_id
1 'polypeptide(L)'
;MPILAKGKTATGHIWTYIRDDRPFGGTSPPAALYYASRDRRQDHPERRLQDFTGILQADAYSGYNTLYDPSRAQGPITPALCWAHARRQFFELADIAANARRGKKAPSISPVALEAVKRIDALFDIERGINGLHAQQRLAARKERSAPLLTKLEEWLRDECSRLSRSASVAKPIDYMLRRWGGFARFIEDGRICLTNNAAERALRGFALGRKSWLFAGSERGAARAAAMATLIMTAKLNDVEPQAWLADVLARIADTPQNRLQELLPWNWQPRQILMASAASTARGTVPPTAEDLRPSQGLRLVHRVCNQPLPMQTIRHIPIEALPGASLIVQRQPKQRQDRIIDLVRVDLHPPNLAQIARLPRPRPDGYQVPIDSSRAEKPVVVLDPTLVYDREQTAEGINADDPFVTHRPATQLQPLSCWPGHP
;
A
#
# COMPACT_ATOMS: atom_id res chain seq x y z
N MET A 1 -12.63 -7.44 4.29
CA MET A 1 -13.56 -8.18 3.42
C MET A 1 -14.81 -8.29 4.25
N PRO A 2 -16.02 -8.00 3.73
CA PRO A 2 -17.25 -8.14 4.52
C PRO A 2 -17.31 -9.53 5.14
N ILE A 3 -17.80 -9.67 6.36
CA ILE A 3 -17.80 -10.96 7.06
C ILE A 3 -19.25 -11.42 7.19
N LEU A 4 -19.55 -12.64 6.72
CA LEU A 4 -20.86 -13.24 6.86
C LEU A 4 -21.15 -13.46 8.35
N ALA A 5 -22.31 -12.98 8.78
CA ALA A 5 -22.91 -13.18 10.08
C ALA A 5 -24.32 -13.74 9.88
N LYS A 6 -24.96 -14.28 10.94
CA LYS A 6 -26.29 -14.93 10.85
C LYS A 6 -27.28 -14.08 10.04
N GLY A 7 -27.60 -14.52 8.82
CA GLY A 7 -28.54 -13.87 7.90
C GLY A 7 -28.11 -12.52 7.28
N LYS A 8 -26.91 -12.00 7.56
CA LYS A 8 -26.44 -10.70 7.03
C LYS A 8 -24.92 -10.60 6.93
N THR A 9 -24.41 -9.72 6.08
CA THR A 9 -22.98 -9.39 6.04
C THR A 9 -22.68 -8.20 6.97
N ALA A 10 -21.62 -8.31 7.75
CA ALA A 10 -21.09 -7.22 8.57
C ALA A 10 -19.88 -6.56 7.88
N THR A 11 -19.65 -5.28 8.16
CA THR A 11 -18.39 -4.62 7.79
C THR A 11 -17.23 -5.38 8.42
N GLY A 12 -16.23 -5.72 7.61
CA GLY A 12 -14.98 -6.29 8.11
C GLY A 12 -13.86 -5.26 8.00
N HIS A 13 -12.84 -5.41 8.82
CA HIS A 13 -11.65 -4.57 8.81
C HIS A 13 -10.43 -5.43 8.52
N ILE A 14 -9.50 -4.91 7.74
CA ILE A 14 -8.19 -5.52 7.54
C ILE A 14 -7.13 -4.54 8.03
N TRP A 15 -6.26 -5.04 8.89
CA TRP A 15 -5.09 -4.34 9.43
C TRP A 15 -3.87 -4.86 8.68
N THR A 16 -3.03 -3.94 8.22
CA THR A 16 -1.83 -4.24 7.44
C THR A 16 -0.63 -3.65 8.16
N TYR A 17 0.27 -4.51 8.63
CA TYR A 17 1.52 -4.14 9.26
C TYR A 17 2.64 -4.49 8.29
N ILE A 18 3.44 -3.51 7.88
CA ILE A 18 4.59 -3.72 7.01
C ILE A 18 5.87 -3.36 7.76
N ARG A 19 6.87 -4.23 7.67
CA ARG A 19 8.26 -3.88 7.95
C ARG A 19 8.97 -3.81 6.61
N ASP A 20 9.47 -2.64 6.24
CA ASP A 20 10.27 -2.43 5.03
C ASP A 20 11.34 -1.38 5.32
N ASP A 21 12.58 -1.83 5.49
CA ASP A 21 13.68 -0.96 5.88
C ASP A 21 14.40 -0.31 4.67
N ARG A 22 14.04 -0.73 3.45
CA ARG A 22 14.66 -0.26 2.19
C ARG A 22 14.61 1.26 2.00
N PRO A 23 13.54 1.99 2.37
CA PRO A 23 13.50 3.44 2.23
C PRO A 23 14.61 4.19 2.99
N PHE A 24 15.16 3.60 4.05
CA PHE A 24 16.31 4.15 4.81
C PHE A 24 17.58 3.30 4.70
N GLY A 25 17.70 2.54 3.60
CA GLY A 25 18.91 1.75 3.30
C GLY A 25 19.15 0.59 4.26
N GLY A 26 18.12 0.09 4.94
CA GLY A 26 18.23 -1.10 5.77
C GLY A 26 18.18 -2.39 4.95
N THR A 27 18.86 -3.42 5.45
CA THR A 27 19.03 -4.72 4.77
C THR A 27 18.10 -5.82 5.28
N SER A 28 17.29 -5.53 6.31
CA SER A 28 16.30 -6.49 6.79
C SER A 28 15.32 -6.85 5.65
N PRO A 29 15.03 -8.14 5.43
CA PRO A 29 14.08 -8.52 4.38
C PRO A 29 12.70 -7.95 4.69
N PRO A 30 11.99 -7.34 3.73
CA PRO A 30 10.67 -6.78 3.98
C PRO A 30 9.66 -7.88 4.31
N ALA A 31 8.68 -7.57 5.16
CA ALA A 31 7.63 -8.51 5.52
C ALA A 31 6.30 -7.80 5.73
N ALA A 32 5.22 -8.52 5.43
CA ALA A 32 3.86 -8.07 5.65
C ALA A 32 3.17 -8.96 6.69
N LEU A 33 2.27 -8.36 7.47
CA LEU A 33 1.33 -9.08 8.32
C LEU A 33 -0.06 -8.48 8.15
N TYR A 34 -1.03 -9.33 7.83
CA TYR A 34 -2.43 -8.96 7.76
C TYR A 34 -3.20 -9.62 8.90
N TYR A 35 -4.16 -8.87 9.42
CA TYR A 35 -5.11 -9.35 10.42
C TYR A 35 -6.51 -8.85 10.09
N ALA A 36 -7.53 -9.70 10.27
CA ALA A 36 -8.91 -9.34 10.02
C ALA A 36 -9.70 -9.23 11.34
N SER A 37 -10.59 -8.24 11.43
CA SER A 37 -11.50 -8.05 12.57
C SER A 37 -12.89 -7.60 12.10
N ARG A 38 -13.88 -7.64 13.01
CA ARG A 38 -15.26 -7.19 12.75
C ARG A 38 -15.53 -5.75 13.12
N ASP A 39 -14.64 -5.15 13.90
CA ASP A 39 -14.69 -3.76 14.26
C ASP A 39 -13.28 -3.15 14.22
N ARG A 40 -13.21 -1.86 14.49
CA ARG A 40 -11.98 -1.06 14.47
C ARG A 40 -11.49 -0.68 15.87
N ARG A 41 -11.90 -1.41 16.91
CA ARG A 41 -11.58 -1.08 18.30
C ARG A 41 -10.07 -1.10 18.55
N GLN A 42 -9.65 -0.36 19.58
CA GLN A 42 -8.24 -0.20 19.95
C GLN A 42 -7.59 -1.49 20.49
N ASP A 43 -8.40 -2.45 20.97
CA ASP A 43 -7.91 -3.73 21.49
C ASP A 43 -7.23 -4.58 20.41
N HIS A 44 -7.58 -4.39 19.12
CA HIS A 44 -6.94 -5.11 18.01
C HIS A 44 -5.46 -4.74 17.85
N PRO A 45 -5.09 -3.46 17.62
CA PRO A 45 -3.69 -3.09 17.54
C PRO A 45 -2.96 -3.25 18.89
N GLU A 46 -3.62 -3.03 20.04
CA GLU A 46 -3.03 -3.27 21.37
C GLU A 46 -2.59 -4.73 21.55
N ARG A 47 -3.48 -5.69 21.29
CA ARG A 47 -3.14 -7.12 21.39
C ARG A 47 -2.03 -7.50 20.43
N ARG A 48 -2.03 -6.95 19.22
CA ARG A 48 -1.06 -7.31 18.19
C ARG A 48 0.32 -6.73 18.46
N LEU A 49 0.36 -5.50 18.93
CA LEU A 49 1.59 -4.77 19.21
C LEU A 49 1.96 -4.84 20.69
N GLN A 50 1.34 -5.70 21.51
CA GLN A 50 1.53 -5.76 22.97
C GLN A 50 2.99 -5.75 23.40
N ASP A 51 3.86 -6.47 22.69
CA ASP A 51 5.28 -6.60 23.02
C ASP A 51 6.21 -5.80 22.08
N PHE A 52 5.64 -4.91 21.26
CA PHE A 52 6.40 -4.06 20.34
C PHE A 52 6.86 -2.78 21.04
N THR A 53 8.11 -2.42 20.81
CA THR A 53 8.75 -1.19 21.32
C THR A 53 9.56 -0.64 20.16
N GLY A 54 9.11 0.45 19.54
CA GLY A 54 9.70 0.95 18.30
C GLY A 54 8.86 2.06 17.70
N ILE A 55 9.04 2.30 16.41
CA ILE A 55 8.33 3.35 15.68
C ILE A 55 7.11 2.76 15.00
N LEU A 56 5.94 3.32 15.27
CA LEU A 56 4.72 3.04 14.53
C LEU A 56 4.43 4.19 13.59
N GLN A 57 4.55 3.90 12.29
CA GLN A 57 4.25 4.84 11.24
C GLN A 57 2.82 4.62 10.72
N ALA A 58 1.94 5.58 10.98
CA ALA A 58 0.52 5.41 10.72
C ALA A 58 -0.19 6.75 10.41
N ASP A 59 -1.46 6.67 10.05
CA ASP A 59 -2.35 7.83 10.14
C ASP A 59 -2.66 8.15 11.62
N ALA A 60 -3.23 9.33 11.88
CA ALA A 60 -3.61 9.74 13.23
C ALA A 60 -4.94 9.12 13.70
N TYR A 61 -5.17 7.84 13.40
CA TYR A 61 -6.35 7.12 13.88
C TYR A 61 -6.31 7.00 15.41
N SER A 62 -7.37 7.48 16.07
CA SER A 62 -7.42 7.56 17.54
C SER A 62 -7.34 6.20 18.24
N GLY A 63 -7.66 5.10 17.56
CA GLY A 63 -7.52 3.75 18.12
C GLY A 63 -6.07 3.29 18.30
N TYR A 64 -5.08 4.10 17.91
CA TYR A 64 -3.67 3.87 18.22
C TYR A 64 -3.19 4.63 19.46
N ASN A 65 -3.99 5.53 20.03
CA ASN A 65 -3.51 6.45 21.08
C ASN A 65 -2.97 5.72 22.32
N THR A 66 -3.59 4.61 22.71
CA THR A 66 -3.16 3.78 23.85
C THR A 66 -1.80 3.12 23.64
N LEU A 67 -1.37 2.94 22.39
CA LEU A 67 -0.04 2.43 22.06
C LEU A 67 1.07 3.44 22.41
N TYR A 68 0.73 4.73 22.39
CA TYR A 68 1.66 5.84 22.65
C TYR A 68 1.67 6.26 24.11
N ASP A 69 0.85 5.62 24.95
CA ASP A 69 0.71 5.95 26.36
C ASP A 69 1.96 5.52 27.15
N PRO A 70 2.59 6.42 27.94
CA PRO A 70 3.74 6.09 28.77
C PRO A 70 3.46 5.00 29.82
N SER A 71 2.21 4.80 30.23
CA SER A 71 1.80 3.78 31.21
C SER A 71 1.79 2.35 30.64
N ARG A 72 1.97 2.19 29.33
CA ARG A 72 2.05 0.88 28.69
C ARG A 72 3.24 0.10 29.26
N ALA A 73 3.02 -1.17 29.63
CA ALA A 73 4.01 -2.00 30.34
C ALA A 73 5.38 -2.11 29.63
N GLN A 74 5.41 -2.04 28.30
CA GLN A 74 6.64 -2.10 27.50
C GLN A 74 7.22 -0.71 27.17
N GLY A 75 6.65 0.34 27.75
CA GLY A 75 6.88 1.74 27.36
C GLY A 75 6.01 2.18 26.16
N PRO A 76 5.98 3.50 25.89
CA PRO A 76 5.23 4.05 24.78
C PRO A 76 5.86 3.67 23.45
N ILE A 77 5.04 3.27 22.48
CA ILE A 77 5.46 3.19 21.08
C ILE A 77 5.67 4.62 20.57
N THR A 78 6.70 4.80 19.75
CA THR A 78 7.03 6.10 19.17
C THR A 78 6.12 6.39 17.97
N PRO A 79 5.27 7.44 18.01
CA PRO A 79 4.39 7.76 16.89
C PRO A 79 5.15 8.50 15.77
N ALA A 80 4.98 8.03 14.53
CA ALA A 80 5.37 8.74 13.31
C ALA A 80 4.13 8.92 12.42
N LEU A 81 3.70 10.16 12.23
CA LEU A 81 2.43 10.44 11.54
C LEU A 81 2.63 10.65 10.03
N CYS A 82 1.76 10.03 9.24
CA CYS A 82 1.82 10.07 7.78
C CYS A 82 1.43 11.45 7.23
N TRP A 83 2.38 12.14 6.59
CA TRP A 83 2.17 13.45 5.98
C TRP A 83 1.24 13.42 4.77
N ALA A 84 1.16 12.30 4.04
CA ALA A 84 0.21 12.17 2.93
C ALA A 84 -1.25 12.29 3.41
N HIS A 85 -1.56 11.75 4.59
CA HIS A 85 -2.90 11.87 5.20
C HIS A 85 -3.19 13.31 5.66
N ALA A 86 -2.20 14.01 6.21
CA ALA A 86 -2.34 15.42 6.56
C ALA A 86 -2.53 16.29 5.31
N ARG A 87 -1.64 16.14 4.32
CA ARG A 87 -1.66 16.85 3.03
C ARG A 87 -2.98 16.70 2.29
N ARG A 88 -3.54 15.49 2.26
CA ARG A 88 -4.80 15.19 1.55
C ARG A 88 -5.95 16.09 2.00
N GLN A 89 -6.03 16.41 3.29
CA GLN A 89 -7.10 17.25 3.83
C GLN A 89 -7.00 18.70 3.30
N PHE A 90 -5.79 19.23 3.10
CA PHE A 90 -5.59 20.52 2.44
C PHE A 90 -5.85 20.42 0.93
N PHE A 91 -5.36 19.37 0.29
CA PHE A 91 -5.55 19.15 -1.13
C PHE A 91 -7.03 19.12 -1.52
N GLU A 92 -7.88 18.42 -0.76
CA GLU A 92 -9.33 18.37 -1.01
C GLU A 92 -10.01 19.75 -0.90
N LEU A 93 -9.42 20.71 -0.18
CA LEU A 93 -9.89 22.11 -0.09
C LEU A 93 -9.25 23.03 -1.14
N ALA A 94 -8.17 22.60 -1.77
CA ALA A 94 -7.47 23.32 -2.83
C ALA A 94 -7.87 22.85 -4.25
N ASP A 95 -8.44 21.64 -4.38
CA ASP A 95 -8.75 21.00 -5.66
C ASP A 95 -9.93 21.68 -6.38
N ILE A 96 -9.58 22.56 -7.32
CA ILE A 96 -10.49 23.33 -8.17
C ILE A 96 -11.35 22.41 -9.05
N ALA A 97 -10.77 21.33 -9.60
CA ALA A 97 -11.44 20.43 -10.53
C ALA A 97 -12.45 19.52 -9.84
N ALA A 98 -12.12 19.00 -8.65
CA ALA A 98 -13.07 18.25 -7.82
C ALA A 98 -14.19 19.16 -7.28
N ASN A 99 -13.89 20.42 -6.95
CA ASN A 99 -14.90 21.41 -6.55
C ASN A 99 -15.83 21.76 -7.70
N ALA A 100 -15.34 21.94 -8.93
CA ALA A 100 -16.16 22.16 -10.12
C ALA A 100 -17.17 21.02 -10.36
N ARG A 101 -16.78 19.77 -10.11
CA ARG A 101 -17.66 18.59 -10.21
C ARG A 101 -18.71 18.50 -9.08
N ARG A 102 -18.47 19.13 -7.92
CA ARG A 102 -19.37 19.13 -6.75
C ARG A 102 -20.43 20.24 -6.81
N GLY A 103 -20.34 21.16 -7.78
CA GLY A 103 -21.31 22.21 -8.03
C GLY A 103 -21.55 23.10 -6.80
N LYS A 104 -22.80 23.51 -6.56
CA LYS A 104 -23.20 24.43 -5.47
C LYS A 104 -22.87 23.95 -4.03
N LYS A 105 -22.41 22.71 -3.84
CA LYS A 105 -22.01 22.14 -2.53
C LYS A 105 -20.49 22.13 -2.31
N ALA A 106 -19.70 22.65 -3.25
CA ALA A 106 -18.26 22.71 -3.14
C ALA A 106 -17.83 23.73 -2.06
N PRO A 107 -16.88 23.38 -1.16
CA PRO A 107 -16.18 24.38 -0.36
C PRO A 107 -15.54 25.43 -1.27
N SER A 108 -15.48 26.69 -0.83
CA SER A 108 -14.65 27.70 -1.49
C SER A 108 -13.20 27.23 -1.50
N ILE A 109 -12.53 27.37 -2.65
CA ILE A 109 -11.10 27.07 -2.78
C ILE A 109 -10.37 27.96 -1.77
N SER A 110 -9.64 27.34 -0.86
CA SER A 110 -8.92 28.06 0.18
C SER A 110 -7.50 28.38 -0.28
N PRO A 111 -7.12 29.66 -0.43
CA PRO A 111 -5.73 30.04 -0.73
C PRO A 111 -4.75 29.52 0.32
N VAL A 112 -5.18 29.50 1.59
CA VAL A 112 -4.44 28.90 2.71
C VAL A 112 -4.22 27.40 2.46
N ALA A 113 -5.25 26.66 2.03
CA ALA A 113 -5.08 25.23 1.74
C ALA A 113 -4.11 24.98 0.59
N LEU A 114 -4.15 25.79 -0.48
CA LEU A 114 -3.21 25.70 -1.59
C LEU A 114 -1.76 25.96 -1.14
N GLU A 115 -1.56 27.01 -0.33
CA GLU A 115 -0.25 27.35 0.21
C GLU A 115 0.28 26.26 1.16
N ALA A 116 -0.58 25.69 2.00
CA ALA A 116 -0.23 24.54 2.84
C ALA A 116 0.25 23.35 2.01
N VAL A 117 -0.43 23.03 0.90
CA VAL A 117 -0.01 21.97 -0.02
C VAL A 117 1.37 22.27 -0.60
N LYS A 118 1.61 23.49 -1.09
CA LYS A 118 2.92 23.89 -1.65
C LYS A 118 4.06 23.72 -0.64
N ARG A 119 3.85 24.18 0.61
CA ARG A 119 4.85 24.06 1.68
C ARG A 119 5.14 22.61 2.06
N ILE A 120 4.09 21.79 2.09
CA ILE A 120 4.23 20.35 2.34
C ILE A 120 4.96 19.68 1.16
N ASP A 121 4.66 20.06 -0.08
CA ASP A 121 5.29 19.51 -1.28
C ASP A 121 6.81 19.77 -1.30
N ALA A 122 7.26 20.93 -0.83
CA ALA A 122 8.68 21.19 -0.68
C ALA A 122 9.39 20.17 0.26
N LEU A 123 8.70 19.68 1.30
CA LEU A 123 9.23 18.60 2.15
C LEU A 123 9.28 17.27 1.39
N PHE A 124 8.24 16.95 0.61
CA PHE A 124 8.20 15.75 -0.22
C PHE A 124 9.30 15.75 -1.28
N ASP A 125 9.61 16.91 -1.87
CA ASP A 125 10.65 17.07 -2.88
C ASP A 125 12.04 16.72 -2.30
N ILE A 126 12.33 17.16 -1.08
CA ILE A 126 13.55 16.77 -0.35
C ILE A 126 13.57 15.26 -0.12
N GLU A 127 12.46 14.69 0.37
CA GLU A 127 12.36 13.26 0.67
C GLU A 127 12.57 12.37 -0.55
N ARG A 128 12.11 12.80 -1.74
CA ARG A 128 12.38 12.08 -3.00
C ARG A 128 13.87 11.95 -3.28
N GLY A 129 14.65 13.00 -2.98
CA GLY A 129 16.10 13.01 -3.22
C GLY A 129 16.93 12.20 -2.22
N ILE A 130 16.38 11.87 -1.04
CA ILE A 130 17.10 11.15 0.02
C ILE A 130 16.54 9.75 0.29
N ASN A 131 15.49 9.34 -0.41
CA ASN A 131 14.90 8.00 -0.28
C ASN A 131 15.89 6.92 -0.75
N GLY A 132 16.08 5.88 0.06
CA GLY A 132 17.05 4.81 -0.18
C GLY A 132 18.44 5.06 0.40
N LEU A 133 18.75 6.30 0.82
CA LEU A 133 19.97 6.59 1.57
C LEU A 133 19.89 6.01 2.99
N HIS A 134 21.03 5.80 3.63
CA HIS A 134 21.08 5.34 5.01
C HIS A 134 20.45 6.37 5.96
N ALA A 135 19.85 5.89 7.05
CA ALA A 135 19.16 6.72 8.04
C ALA A 135 19.99 7.95 8.50
N GLN A 136 21.30 7.80 8.72
CA GLN A 136 22.16 8.93 9.12
C GLN A 136 22.27 10.02 8.06
N GLN A 137 22.39 9.65 6.78
CA GLN A 137 22.45 10.59 5.66
C GLN A 137 21.12 11.30 5.47
N ARG A 138 20.00 10.56 5.60
CA ARG A 138 18.64 11.14 5.59
C ARG A 138 18.48 12.17 6.70
N LEU A 139 18.91 11.84 7.92
CA LEU A 139 18.81 12.73 9.08
C LEU A 139 19.66 14.01 8.88
N ALA A 140 20.88 13.89 8.36
CA ALA A 140 21.73 15.05 8.07
C ALA A 140 21.07 16.00 7.06
N ALA A 141 20.60 15.46 5.93
CA ALA A 141 19.91 16.25 4.90
C ALA A 141 18.63 16.91 5.45
N ARG A 142 17.89 16.24 6.32
CA ARG A 142 16.68 16.78 6.96
C ARG A 142 16.99 17.92 7.93
N LYS A 143 18.05 17.82 8.72
CA LYS A 143 18.47 18.90 9.62
C LYS A 143 18.83 20.17 8.85
N GLU A 144 19.50 20.02 7.72
CA GLU A 144 19.91 21.13 6.88
C GLU A 144 18.73 21.72 6.08
N ARG A 145 17.93 20.88 5.41
CA ARG A 145 16.97 21.32 4.40
C ARG A 145 15.52 21.28 4.86
N SER A 146 15.11 20.22 5.58
CA SER A 146 13.71 20.01 5.96
C SER A 146 13.34 20.77 7.24
N ALA A 147 14.23 20.81 8.24
CA ALA A 147 13.93 21.44 9.53
C ALA A 147 13.59 22.94 9.42
N PRO A 148 14.32 23.76 8.64
CA PRO A 148 13.95 25.17 8.46
C PRO A 148 12.58 25.35 7.79
N LEU A 149 12.24 24.51 6.82
CA LEU A 149 10.93 24.54 6.15
C LEU A 149 9.81 24.11 7.10
N LEU A 150 10.08 23.10 7.94
CA LEU A 150 9.14 22.60 8.93
C LEU A 150 8.83 23.66 9.99
N THR A 151 9.84 24.35 10.53
CA THR A 151 9.65 25.46 11.48
C THR A 151 8.79 26.56 10.87
N LYS A 152 9.13 27.02 9.65
CA LYS A 152 8.36 28.04 8.94
C LYS A 152 6.92 27.60 8.65
N LEU A 153 6.70 26.32 8.37
CA LEU A 153 5.37 25.77 8.17
C LEU A 153 4.57 25.78 9.48
N GLU A 154 5.18 25.40 10.61
CA GLU A 154 4.52 25.43 11.93
C GLU A 154 4.08 26.84 12.30
N GLU A 155 5.00 27.79 12.25
CA GLU A 155 4.77 29.20 12.57
C GLU A 155 3.65 29.77 11.71
N TRP A 156 3.71 29.53 10.40
CA TRP A 156 2.69 29.99 9.47
C TRP A 156 1.32 29.33 9.73
N LEU A 157 1.26 28.03 10.01
CA LEU A 157 -0.01 27.35 10.34
C LEU A 157 -0.62 27.90 11.65
N ARG A 158 0.21 28.22 12.64
CA ARG A 158 -0.24 28.83 13.91
C ARG A 158 -0.78 30.24 13.70
N ASP A 159 -0.08 31.06 12.90
CA ASP A 159 -0.53 32.40 12.55
C ASP A 159 -1.86 32.38 11.79
N GLU A 160 -1.98 31.55 10.74
CA GLU A 160 -3.25 31.36 10.02
C GLU A 160 -4.36 30.90 10.97
N CYS A 161 -4.08 29.93 11.85
CA CYS A 161 -5.07 29.45 12.81
C CYS A 161 -5.58 30.56 13.75
N SER A 162 -4.73 31.54 14.09
CA SER A 162 -5.10 32.66 14.97
C SER A 162 -6.00 33.68 14.28
N ARG A 163 -5.86 33.83 12.95
CA ARG A 163 -6.64 34.76 12.12
C ARG A 163 -7.95 34.17 11.60
N LEU A 164 -8.04 32.83 11.53
CA LEU A 164 -9.20 32.14 10.99
C LEU A 164 -10.35 32.04 11.99
N SER A 165 -11.58 32.24 11.50
CA SER A 165 -12.78 31.87 12.23
C SER A 165 -12.79 30.35 12.50
N ARG A 166 -13.38 29.95 13.64
CA ARG A 166 -13.63 28.53 13.98
C ARG A 166 -14.48 27.80 12.95
N SER A 167 -15.28 28.52 12.15
CA SER A 167 -16.10 27.95 11.08
C SER A 167 -15.38 27.77 9.75
N ALA A 168 -14.13 28.24 9.61
CA ALA A 168 -13.38 28.10 8.37
C ALA A 168 -13.08 26.61 8.08
N SER A 169 -13.39 26.16 6.87
CA SER A 169 -13.18 24.76 6.46
C SER A 169 -11.72 24.30 6.60
N VAL A 170 -10.77 25.21 6.37
CA VAL A 170 -9.32 24.97 6.50
C VAL A 170 -8.82 24.91 7.94
N ALA A 171 -9.58 25.45 8.91
CA ALA A 171 -9.17 25.42 10.33
C ALA A 171 -9.06 23.99 10.87
N LYS A 172 -9.91 23.07 10.41
CA LYS A 172 -9.90 21.67 10.86
C LYS A 172 -8.63 20.91 10.42
N PRO A 173 -8.19 20.96 9.15
CA PRO A 173 -6.89 20.41 8.75
C PRO A 173 -5.70 21.03 9.50
N ILE A 174 -5.72 22.34 9.77
CA ILE A 174 -4.67 23.02 10.55
C ILE A 174 -4.63 22.47 11.98
N ASP A 175 -5.77 22.45 12.69
CA ASP A 175 -5.89 21.89 14.04
C ASP A 175 -5.48 20.41 14.09
N TYR A 176 -5.83 19.64 13.06
CA TYR A 176 -5.44 18.23 12.93
C TYR A 176 -3.92 18.03 12.98
N MET A 177 -3.16 18.90 12.30
CA MET A 177 -1.69 18.87 12.32
C MET A 177 -1.13 19.44 13.63
N LEU A 178 -1.55 20.65 14.03
CA LEU A 178 -0.96 21.36 15.16
C LEU A 178 -1.14 20.60 16.48
N ARG A 179 -2.29 19.96 16.71
CA ARG A 179 -2.51 19.11 17.90
C ARG A 179 -1.58 17.92 18.01
N ARG A 180 -0.97 17.51 16.90
CA ARG A 180 -0.14 16.31 16.80
C ARG A 180 1.22 16.62 16.18
N TRP A 181 1.65 17.87 16.28
CA TRP A 181 2.82 18.35 15.56
C TRP A 181 4.07 17.53 15.88
N GLY A 182 4.30 17.18 17.15
CA GLY A 182 5.43 16.32 17.53
C GLY A 182 5.46 14.95 16.84
N GLY A 183 4.29 14.37 16.51
CA GLY A 183 4.22 13.12 15.75
C GLY A 183 4.51 13.31 14.25
N PHE A 184 4.15 14.46 13.68
CA PHE A 184 4.50 14.82 12.30
C PHE A 184 5.96 15.24 12.16
N ALA A 185 6.49 16.01 13.11
CA ALA A 185 7.84 16.55 13.10
C ALA A 185 8.92 15.49 13.35
N ARG A 186 8.59 14.36 13.97
CA ARG A 186 9.58 13.34 14.37
C ARG A 186 10.51 12.84 13.25
N PHE A 187 10.09 12.92 11.98
CA PHE A 187 10.97 12.53 10.86
C PHE A 187 12.27 13.33 10.79
N ILE A 188 12.32 14.58 11.28
CA ILE A 188 13.56 15.36 11.35
C ILE A 188 14.47 14.97 12.52
N GLU A 189 13.99 14.12 13.43
CA GLU A 189 14.74 13.61 14.59
C GLU A 189 15.31 12.21 14.33
N ASP A 190 14.61 11.40 13.52
CA ASP A 190 15.01 10.02 13.19
C ASP A 190 14.95 9.76 11.68
N GLY A 191 16.12 9.48 11.09
CA GLY A 191 16.29 9.24 9.66
C GLY A 191 15.65 7.94 9.14
N ARG A 192 15.22 7.03 10.03
CA ARG A 192 14.50 5.82 9.65
C ARG A 192 13.04 6.14 9.28
N ILE A 193 12.43 7.13 9.92
CA ILE A 193 11.03 7.51 9.70
C ILE A 193 10.83 7.98 8.26
N CYS A 194 9.85 7.43 7.57
CA CYS A 194 9.45 7.91 6.25
C CYS A 194 8.42 9.05 6.38
N LEU A 195 8.25 9.86 5.35
CA LEU A 195 7.21 10.90 5.37
C LEU A 195 5.79 10.29 5.22
N THR A 196 5.69 9.08 4.65
CA THR A 196 4.42 8.39 4.38
C THR A 196 4.47 6.91 4.74
N ASN A 197 3.32 6.35 5.14
CA ASN A 197 3.13 4.91 5.35
C ASN A 197 2.77 4.17 4.04
N ASN A 198 3.28 4.65 2.90
CA ASN A 198 2.91 4.16 1.56
C ASN A 198 3.23 2.67 1.36
N ALA A 199 4.17 2.08 2.10
CA ALA A 199 4.44 0.65 2.03
C ALA A 199 3.21 -0.17 2.44
N ALA A 200 2.57 0.19 3.56
CA ALA A 200 1.34 -0.44 4.01
C ALA A 200 0.14 -0.15 3.09
N GLU A 201 0.02 1.07 2.55
CA GLU A 201 -1.04 1.38 1.59
C GLU A 201 -0.91 0.57 0.29
N ARG A 202 0.31 0.46 -0.26
CA ARG A 202 0.58 -0.33 -1.47
C ARG A 202 0.29 -1.80 -1.26
N ALA A 203 0.69 -2.36 -0.12
CA ALA A 203 0.39 -3.74 0.25
C ALA A 203 -1.13 -3.98 0.34
N LEU A 204 -1.90 -2.97 0.77
CA LEU A 204 -3.34 -3.07 0.90
C LEU A 204 -4.12 -2.92 -0.41
N ARG A 205 -3.48 -2.36 -1.46
CA ARG A 205 -4.11 -2.13 -2.78
C ARG A 205 -4.69 -3.42 -3.38
N GLY A 206 -4.07 -4.57 -3.15
CA GLY A 206 -4.58 -5.87 -3.60
C GLY A 206 -5.98 -6.18 -3.06
N PHE A 207 -6.22 -5.92 -1.77
CA PHE A 207 -7.56 -6.07 -1.18
C PHE A 207 -8.55 -5.05 -1.73
N ALA A 208 -8.12 -3.81 -1.95
CA ALA A 208 -8.97 -2.76 -2.48
C ALA A 208 -9.47 -3.08 -3.90
N LEU A 209 -8.59 -3.62 -4.76
CA LEU A 209 -8.91 -4.07 -6.11
C LEU A 209 -9.74 -5.36 -6.09
N GLY A 210 -9.38 -6.32 -5.23
CA GLY A 210 -10.07 -7.60 -5.08
C GLY A 210 -11.54 -7.47 -4.66
N ARG A 211 -11.99 -6.32 -4.14
CA ARG A 211 -13.41 -6.05 -3.84
C ARG A 211 -14.36 -6.25 -5.03
N LYS A 212 -13.83 -6.21 -6.27
CA LYS A 212 -14.61 -6.52 -7.47
C LYS A 212 -14.73 -8.03 -7.75
N SER A 213 -13.90 -8.84 -7.10
CA SER A 213 -13.72 -10.27 -7.34
C SER A 213 -14.21 -11.15 -6.19
N TRP A 214 -14.29 -10.64 -4.95
CA TRP A 214 -14.83 -11.35 -3.79
C TRP A 214 -15.85 -10.50 -3.01
N LEU A 215 -16.95 -11.11 -2.56
CA LEU A 215 -18.06 -10.39 -1.92
C LEU A 215 -17.94 -10.34 -0.41
N PHE A 216 -17.54 -11.45 0.21
CA PHE A 216 -17.46 -11.61 1.66
C PHE A 216 -16.59 -12.82 2.06
N ALA A 217 -16.15 -12.82 3.30
CA ALA A 217 -15.64 -13.99 4.01
C ALA A 217 -16.83 -14.76 4.58
N GLY A 218 -16.88 -16.08 4.39
CA GLY A 218 -17.97 -16.92 4.90
C GLY A 218 -18.06 -16.99 6.43
N SER A 219 -17.03 -16.55 7.16
CA SER A 219 -17.01 -16.46 8.62
C SER A 219 -15.82 -15.62 9.10
N GLU A 220 -15.77 -15.31 10.40
CA GLU A 220 -14.58 -14.71 11.04
C GLU A 220 -13.34 -15.58 10.86
N ARG A 221 -13.48 -16.90 11.04
CA ARG A 221 -12.39 -17.86 10.80
C ARG A 221 -11.94 -17.85 9.33
N GLY A 222 -12.88 -17.71 8.39
CA GLY A 222 -12.57 -17.53 6.97
C GLY A 222 -11.80 -16.24 6.69
N ALA A 223 -12.19 -15.13 7.33
CA ALA A 223 -11.48 -13.85 7.23
C ALA A 223 -10.06 -13.93 7.81
N ALA A 224 -9.88 -14.60 8.94
CA ALA A 224 -8.58 -14.84 9.55
C ALA A 224 -7.66 -15.68 8.64
N ARG A 225 -8.20 -16.76 8.02
CA ARG A 225 -7.46 -17.57 7.05
C ARG A 225 -7.05 -16.78 5.82
N ALA A 226 -7.95 -15.97 5.26
CA ALA A 226 -7.64 -15.09 4.14
C ALA A 226 -6.53 -14.07 4.48
N ALA A 227 -6.55 -13.49 5.68
CA ALA A 227 -5.49 -12.61 6.16
C ALA A 227 -4.14 -13.34 6.34
N ALA A 228 -4.17 -14.58 6.84
CA ALA A 228 -2.96 -15.41 6.92
C ALA A 228 -2.38 -15.73 5.52
N MET A 229 -3.21 -16.07 4.54
CA MET A 229 -2.75 -16.28 3.17
C MET A 229 -2.18 -15.00 2.56
N ALA A 230 -2.84 -13.86 2.76
CA ALA A 230 -2.34 -12.57 2.27
C ALA A 230 -1.01 -12.17 2.91
N THR A 231 -0.80 -12.52 4.18
CA THR A 231 0.48 -12.34 4.90
C THR A 231 1.61 -13.06 4.17
N LEU A 232 1.41 -14.34 3.84
CA LEU A 232 2.39 -15.16 3.13
C LEU A 232 2.63 -14.63 1.71
N ILE A 233 1.56 -14.42 0.94
CA ILE A 233 1.63 -13.96 -0.45
C ILE A 233 2.32 -12.60 -0.54
N MET A 234 1.93 -11.64 0.30
CA MET A 234 2.49 -10.30 0.21
C MET A 234 3.93 -10.26 0.71
N THR A 235 4.28 -11.09 1.69
CA THR A 235 5.69 -11.23 2.11
C THR A 235 6.53 -11.80 0.96
N ALA A 236 6.07 -12.83 0.25
CA ALA A 236 6.77 -13.34 -0.93
C ALA A 236 6.95 -12.25 -2.00
N LYS A 237 5.87 -11.53 -2.35
CA LYS A 237 5.92 -10.41 -3.30
C LYS A 237 6.86 -9.28 -2.86
N LEU A 238 6.95 -8.98 -1.57
CA LEU A 238 7.85 -7.94 -1.06
C LEU A 238 9.33 -8.30 -1.20
N ASN A 239 9.63 -9.61 -1.21
CA ASN A 239 10.97 -10.18 -1.41
C ASN A 239 11.21 -10.61 -2.87
N ASP A 240 10.39 -10.14 -3.81
CA ASP A 240 10.50 -10.45 -5.25
C ASP A 240 10.44 -11.96 -5.56
N VAL A 241 9.76 -12.73 -4.71
CA VAL A 241 9.50 -14.16 -4.87
C VAL A 241 8.10 -14.36 -5.45
N GLU A 242 7.99 -15.21 -6.47
CA GLU A 242 6.70 -15.61 -7.05
C GLU A 242 5.89 -16.43 -6.03
N PRO A 243 4.73 -15.93 -5.54
CA PRO A 243 4.03 -16.56 -4.42
C PRO A 243 3.55 -17.99 -4.68
N GLN A 244 3.10 -18.30 -5.90
CA GLN A 244 2.57 -19.62 -6.21
C GLN A 244 3.67 -20.69 -6.17
N ALA A 245 4.82 -20.43 -6.80
CA ALA A 245 5.98 -21.32 -6.81
C ALA A 245 6.51 -21.55 -5.40
N TRP A 246 6.63 -20.49 -4.61
CA TRP A 246 7.07 -20.59 -3.22
C TRP A 246 6.10 -21.39 -2.36
N LEU A 247 4.80 -21.08 -2.41
CA LEU A 247 3.78 -21.80 -1.63
C LEU A 247 3.68 -23.27 -2.03
N ALA A 248 3.70 -23.58 -3.34
CA ALA A 248 3.63 -24.94 -3.82
C ALA A 248 4.82 -25.78 -3.31
N ASP A 249 6.03 -25.23 -3.42
CA ASP A 249 7.22 -25.93 -2.95
C ASP A 249 7.27 -26.04 -1.42
N VAL A 250 6.97 -24.97 -0.67
CA VAL A 250 6.95 -25.00 0.80
C VAL A 250 5.92 -26.01 1.31
N LEU A 251 4.68 -25.98 0.81
CA LEU A 251 3.63 -26.92 1.23
C LEU A 251 4.01 -28.37 0.93
N ALA A 252 4.77 -28.63 -0.12
CA ALA A 252 5.23 -29.97 -0.51
C ALA A 252 6.40 -30.52 0.34
N ARG A 253 7.10 -29.71 1.16
CA ARG A 253 8.18 -30.20 2.05
C ARG A 253 8.08 -29.81 3.51
N ILE A 254 7.12 -28.96 3.88
CA ILE A 254 7.04 -28.44 5.25
C ILE A 254 6.86 -29.57 6.27
N ALA A 255 6.12 -30.63 5.92
CA ALA A 255 5.91 -31.80 6.78
C ALA A 255 7.21 -32.58 7.06
N ASP A 256 8.13 -32.61 6.08
CA ASP A 256 9.43 -33.29 6.18
C ASP A 256 10.55 -32.36 6.68
N THR A 257 10.24 -31.07 6.91
CA THR A 257 11.23 -30.08 7.34
C THR A 257 11.28 -30.02 8.87
N PRO A 258 12.43 -30.30 9.51
CA PRO A 258 12.59 -30.12 10.95
C PRO A 258 12.24 -28.70 11.40
N GLN A 259 11.60 -28.59 12.56
CA GLN A 259 11.10 -27.31 13.09
C GLN A 259 12.20 -26.22 13.19
N ASN A 260 13.43 -26.62 13.54
CA ASN A 260 14.59 -25.73 13.64
C ASN A 260 15.19 -25.30 12.28
N ARG A 261 14.60 -25.74 11.15
CA ARG A 261 14.98 -25.34 9.79
C ARG A 261 13.86 -24.62 9.04
N LEU A 262 12.72 -24.36 9.67
CA LEU A 262 11.60 -23.66 9.02
C LEU A 262 11.99 -22.26 8.51
N GLN A 263 13.01 -21.63 9.08
CA GLN A 263 13.54 -20.36 8.60
C GLN A 263 14.11 -20.44 7.17
N GLU A 264 14.55 -21.61 6.71
CA GLU A 264 15.04 -21.82 5.34
C GLU A 264 13.90 -21.74 4.32
N LEU A 265 12.66 -21.96 4.76
CA LEU A 265 11.46 -21.88 3.93
C LEU A 265 10.89 -20.46 3.83
N LEU A 266 11.43 -19.49 4.57
CA LEU A 266 10.98 -18.09 4.51
C LEU A 266 11.29 -17.49 3.15
N PRO A 267 10.47 -16.56 2.61
CA PRO A 267 10.67 -16.06 1.25
C PRO A 267 12.06 -15.50 0.96
N TRP A 268 12.69 -14.82 1.93
CA TRP A 268 14.03 -14.25 1.79
C TRP A 268 15.18 -15.26 1.91
N ASN A 269 14.91 -16.49 2.35
CA ASN A 269 15.88 -17.58 2.41
C ASN A 269 15.56 -18.69 1.39
N TRP A 270 14.43 -18.58 0.69
CA TRP A 270 13.92 -19.65 -0.13
C TRP A 270 14.78 -19.88 -1.37
N GLN A 271 15.17 -21.13 -1.56
CA GLN A 271 15.80 -21.62 -2.76
C GLN A 271 14.90 -22.71 -3.38
N PRO A 272 14.54 -22.60 -4.67
CA PRO A 272 13.80 -23.64 -5.37
C PRO A 272 14.49 -25.00 -5.26
N ARG A 273 13.71 -26.07 -5.05
CA ARG A 273 14.24 -27.43 -4.90
C ARG A 273 15.11 -27.88 -6.08
N GLN A 274 14.77 -27.44 -7.28
CA GLN A 274 15.53 -27.71 -8.50
C GLN A 274 16.96 -27.13 -8.41
N ILE A 275 17.11 -25.91 -7.87
CA ILE A 275 18.42 -25.29 -7.61
C ILE A 275 19.17 -26.07 -6.53
N LEU A 276 18.50 -26.46 -5.43
CA LEU A 276 19.14 -27.26 -4.38
C LEU A 276 19.67 -28.61 -4.91
N MET A 277 18.86 -29.31 -5.71
CA MET A 277 19.23 -30.60 -6.32
C MET A 277 20.35 -30.44 -7.35
N ALA A 278 20.29 -29.41 -8.20
CA ALA A 278 21.31 -29.14 -9.20
C ALA A 278 22.65 -28.74 -8.55
N SER A 279 22.62 -27.93 -7.49
CA SER A 279 23.80 -27.56 -6.71
C SER A 279 24.43 -28.77 -6.03
N ALA A 280 23.64 -29.64 -5.39
CA ALA A 280 24.14 -30.87 -4.78
C ALA A 280 24.79 -31.81 -5.81
N ALA A 281 24.16 -31.97 -6.98
CA ALA A 281 24.68 -32.79 -8.07
C ALA A 281 25.95 -32.18 -8.70
N SER A 282 26.07 -30.84 -8.73
CA SER A 282 27.25 -30.15 -9.21
C SER A 282 28.43 -30.28 -8.25
N THR A 283 28.19 -30.15 -6.94
CA THR A 283 29.19 -30.39 -5.89
C THR A 283 29.72 -31.82 -5.96
N ALA A 284 28.84 -32.81 -6.17
CA ALA A 284 29.24 -34.21 -6.34
C ALA A 284 30.10 -34.46 -7.60
N ARG A 285 29.97 -33.60 -8.64
CA ARG A 285 30.72 -33.70 -9.90
C ARG A 285 31.95 -32.79 -9.97
N GLY A 286 32.24 -32.01 -8.92
CA GLY A 286 33.34 -31.03 -8.92
C GLY A 286 33.13 -29.87 -9.90
N THR A 287 31.89 -29.62 -10.34
CA THR A 287 31.55 -28.55 -11.29
C THR A 287 30.97 -27.35 -10.56
N VAL A 288 31.08 -26.15 -11.16
CA VAL A 288 30.50 -24.92 -10.60
C VAL A 288 28.97 -25.07 -10.52
N PRO A 289 28.36 -24.91 -9.32
CA PRO A 289 26.92 -25.04 -9.17
C PRO A 289 26.18 -23.95 -9.95
N PRO A 290 25.04 -24.28 -10.58
CA PRO A 290 24.23 -23.29 -11.28
C PRO A 290 23.65 -22.29 -10.28
N THR A 291 23.65 -21.02 -10.64
CA THR A 291 23.05 -19.96 -9.83
C THR A 291 21.53 -19.98 -9.95
N ALA A 292 20.84 -19.29 -9.03
CA ALA A 292 19.39 -19.13 -9.11
C ALA A 292 18.93 -18.42 -10.39
N GLU A 293 19.83 -17.68 -11.05
CA GLU A 293 19.59 -17.01 -12.32
C GLU A 293 19.62 -17.99 -13.51
N ASP A 294 20.51 -18.98 -13.47
CA ASP A 294 20.71 -19.99 -14.53
C ASP A 294 19.54 -20.99 -14.64
N LEU A 295 18.80 -21.19 -13.55
CA LEU A 295 17.70 -22.14 -13.46
C LEU A 295 16.31 -21.49 -13.50
N ARG A 296 16.22 -20.18 -13.79
CA ARG A 296 14.92 -19.56 -14.05
C ARG A 296 14.32 -20.16 -15.33
N PRO A 297 13.04 -20.56 -15.35
CA PRO A 297 12.40 -21.08 -16.56
C PRO A 297 12.56 -20.08 -17.71
N SER A 298 13.16 -20.52 -18.82
CA SER A 298 13.25 -19.76 -20.07
C SER A 298 11.88 -19.71 -20.76
N GLN A 299 10.89 -19.09 -20.14
CA GLN A 299 9.63 -18.72 -20.77
C GLN A 299 9.15 -17.36 -20.25
N GLY A 300 9.41 -16.31 -21.04
CA GLY A 300 8.46 -15.21 -21.24
C GLY A 300 8.35 -14.08 -20.22
N LEU A 301 9.09 -14.05 -19.10
CA LEU A 301 9.03 -12.91 -18.16
C LEU A 301 10.41 -12.28 -17.98
N ARG A 302 10.79 -11.45 -18.97
CA ARG A 302 11.90 -10.51 -18.85
C ARG A 302 11.64 -9.52 -17.72
N LEU A 303 12.77 -9.07 -17.17
CA LEU A 303 13.01 -7.99 -16.21
C LEU A 303 12.19 -6.70 -16.47
N VAL A 304 10.86 -6.73 -16.26
CA VAL A 304 9.98 -5.54 -16.17
C VAL A 304 8.63 -5.81 -15.48
N HIS A 305 8.24 -7.05 -15.22
CA HIS A 305 7.03 -7.32 -14.44
C HIS A 305 7.34 -7.36 -12.93
N ARG A 306 7.40 -6.18 -12.30
CA ARG A 306 7.02 -6.06 -10.88
C ARG A 306 5.70 -6.84 -10.74
N VAL A 307 5.67 -7.97 -10.00
CA VAL A 307 4.52 -8.89 -9.93
C VAL A 307 3.24 -8.06 -9.81
N CYS A 308 2.52 -7.94 -10.94
CA CYS A 308 1.46 -6.94 -11.07
C CYS A 308 0.43 -7.17 -9.98
N ASN A 309 -0.23 -6.10 -9.53
CA ASN A 309 -1.40 -6.20 -8.67
C ASN A 309 -2.62 -6.68 -9.47
N GLN A 310 -2.46 -7.81 -10.16
CA GLN A 310 -3.56 -8.53 -10.77
C GLN A 310 -4.36 -9.20 -9.65
N PRO A 311 -5.71 -9.12 -9.67
CA PRO A 311 -6.54 -9.89 -8.76
C PRO A 311 -6.25 -11.38 -8.98
N LEU A 312 -5.78 -12.09 -7.96
CA LEU A 312 -5.65 -13.54 -8.03
C LEU A 312 -7.07 -14.12 -8.18
N PRO A 313 -7.36 -14.89 -9.25
CA PRO A 313 -8.64 -15.55 -9.39
C PRO A 313 -8.73 -16.67 -8.33
N MET A 314 -9.37 -16.38 -7.20
CA MET A 314 -9.73 -17.43 -6.24
C MET A 314 -10.95 -18.16 -6.77
N GLN A 315 -10.76 -19.38 -7.28
CA GLN A 315 -11.87 -20.27 -7.59
C GLN A 315 -12.53 -20.77 -6.30
N THR A 316 -13.85 -20.93 -6.32
CA THR A 316 -14.59 -21.60 -5.25
C THR A 316 -14.22 -23.09 -5.25
N ILE A 317 -13.19 -23.46 -4.51
CA ILE A 317 -12.86 -24.88 -4.31
C ILE A 317 -13.98 -25.49 -3.46
N ARG A 318 -14.66 -26.51 -3.99
CA ARG A 318 -15.61 -27.33 -3.23
C ARG A 318 -14.92 -27.80 -1.95
N HIS A 319 -15.62 -27.72 -0.82
CA HIS A 319 -15.12 -28.15 0.50
C HIS A 319 -14.34 -29.47 0.41
N ILE A 320 -13.01 -29.38 0.47
CA ILE A 320 -12.18 -30.53 0.81
C ILE A 320 -12.12 -30.51 2.34
N PRO A 321 -12.63 -31.54 3.04
CA PRO A 321 -12.46 -31.63 4.48
C PRO A 321 -10.97 -31.79 4.77
N ILE A 322 -10.34 -30.72 5.27
CA ILE A 322 -9.01 -30.78 5.86
C ILE A 322 -9.24 -31.19 7.32
N GLU A 323 -8.94 -32.45 7.64
CA GLU A 323 -8.86 -32.88 9.03
C GLU A 323 -7.86 -31.99 9.77
N ALA A 324 -8.26 -31.49 10.93
CA ALA A 324 -7.41 -30.63 11.73
C ALA A 324 -6.25 -31.46 12.28
N LEU A 325 -5.04 -31.18 11.82
CA LEU A 325 -3.84 -31.67 12.52
C LEU A 325 -3.87 -31.16 13.97
N PRO A 326 -3.64 -32.02 14.97
CA PRO A 326 -3.69 -31.63 16.37
C PRO A 326 -2.73 -30.47 16.65
N GLY A 327 -3.21 -29.50 17.44
CA GLY A 327 -2.53 -28.24 17.67
C GLY A 327 -1.17 -28.40 18.32
N ALA A 328 -0.10 -28.25 17.54
CA ALA A 328 1.21 -27.97 18.08
C ALA A 328 1.24 -26.49 18.54
N SER A 329 1.34 -26.28 19.85
CA SER A 329 1.63 -24.98 20.44
C SER A 329 2.92 -24.43 19.83
N LEU A 330 2.78 -23.36 19.04
CA LEU A 330 3.88 -22.74 18.31
C LEU A 330 4.73 -21.94 19.31
N ILE A 331 5.75 -22.58 19.89
CA ILE A 331 6.79 -21.88 20.66
C ILE A 331 7.73 -21.21 19.67
N VAL A 332 7.40 -19.96 19.30
CA VAL A 332 8.36 -19.07 18.62
C VAL A 332 9.41 -18.69 19.66
N GLN A 333 10.66 -19.14 19.50
CA GLN A 333 11.78 -18.60 20.26
C GLN A 333 11.96 -17.13 19.89
N ARG A 334 11.54 -16.25 20.80
CA ARG A 334 11.56 -14.79 20.64
C ARG A 334 13.00 -14.32 20.83
N GLN A 335 13.56 -13.61 19.85
CA GLN A 335 14.77 -12.80 20.08
C GLN A 335 14.36 -11.42 20.66
N PRO A 336 14.69 -11.12 21.93
CA PRO A 336 14.25 -9.88 22.59
C PRO A 336 15.05 -8.64 22.16
N LYS A 337 16.34 -8.80 21.80
CA LYS A 337 17.25 -7.66 21.51
C LYS A 337 16.96 -6.89 20.21
N GLN A 338 16.16 -7.44 19.29
CA GLN A 338 16.00 -6.88 17.94
C GLN A 338 14.76 -5.99 17.77
N ARG A 339 14.06 -5.63 18.86
CA ARG A 339 12.75 -4.97 18.81
C ARG A 339 12.83 -3.45 18.81
N GLN A 340 13.77 -2.87 19.58
CA GLN A 340 13.85 -1.44 19.86
C GLN A 340 14.13 -0.55 18.63
N ASP A 341 14.66 -1.13 17.53
CA ASP A 341 15.08 -0.38 16.34
C ASP A 341 14.19 -0.54 15.09
N ARG A 342 13.00 -1.13 15.24
CA ARG A 342 12.15 -1.45 14.09
C ARG A 342 11.09 -0.39 13.83
N ILE A 343 10.84 -0.15 12.54
CA ILE A 343 9.70 0.61 12.06
C ILE A 343 8.64 -0.35 11.55
N ILE A 344 7.39 -0.11 11.93
CA ILE A 344 6.24 -0.77 11.34
C ILE A 344 5.32 0.30 10.75
N ASP A 345 5.05 0.18 9.45
CA ASP A 345 3.97 0.91 8.80
C ASP A 345 2.64 0.20 9.08
N LEU A 346 1.65 0.94 9.58
CA LEU A 346 0.31 0.42 9.83
C LEU A 346 -0.72 1.19 9.03
N VAL A 347 -1.54 0.43 8.29
CA VAL A 347 -2.76 0.92 7.64
C VAL A 347 -3.92 -0.01 7.96
N ARG A 348 -5.07 0.59 8.23
CA ARG A 348 -6.35 -0.11 8.32
C ARG A 348 -7.24 0.30 7.15
N VAL A 349 -7.96 -0.65 6.56
CA VAL A 349 -9.08 -0.33 5.65
C VAL A 349 -10.37 -1.01 6.10
N ASP A 350 -11.43 -0.22 6.03
CA ASP A 350 -12.80 -0.65 6.31
C ASP A 350 -13.41 -1.25 5.03
N LEU A 351 -13.96 -2.45 5.15
CA LEU A 351 -14.43 -3.24 4.02
C LEU A 351 -15.92 -3.55 4.21
N HIS A 352 -16.73 -2.62 3.68
CA HIS A 352 -18.18 -2.63 3.77
C HIS A 352 -18.83 -3.67 2.85
N PRO A 353 -20.00 -4.21 3.24
CA PRO A 353 -20.82 -5.07 2.38
C PRO A 353 -21.07 -4.45 1.00
N PRO A 354 -21.12 -5.27 -0.08
CA PRO A 354 -21.55 -4.78 -1.38
C PRO A 354 -23.00 -4.29 -1.30
N ASN A 355 -23.32 -3.20 -1.99
CA ASN A 355 -24.70 -2.70 -2.07
C ASN A 355 -25.55 -3.57 -3.01
N LEU A 356 -26.88 -3.49 -2.89
CA LEU A 356 -27.81 -4.30 -3.71
C LEU A 356 -27.58 -4.13 -5.23
N ALA A 357 -27.18 -2.94 -5.67
CA ALA A 357 -26.85 -2.68 -7.07
C ALA A 357 -25.56 -3.37 -7.54
N GLN A 358 -24.57 -3.53 -6.66
CA GLN A 358 -23.36 -4.33 -6.92
C GLN A 358 -23.68 -5.81 -6.94
N ILE A 359 -24.55 -6.28 -6.04
CA ILE A 359 -25.00 -7.68 -6.00
C ILE A 359 -25.79 -8.04 -7.27
N ALA A 360 -26.67 -7.14 -7.73
CA ALA A 360 -27.51 -7.36 -8.92
C ALA A 360 -26.72 -7.39 -10.24
N ARG A 361 -25.50 -6.87 -10.27
CA ARG A 361 -24.61 -6.86 -11.45
C ARG A 361 -23.70 -8.08 -11.54
N LEU A 362 -23.77 -9.00 -10.57
CA LEU A 362 -22.96 -10.20 -10.57
C LEU A 362 -23.59 -11.26 -11.47
N PRO A 363 -22.77 -12.01 -12.24
CA PRO A 363 -23.27 -13.16 -12.98
C PRO A 363 -23.87 -14.17 -11.98
N ARG A 364 -25.16 -14.49 -12.14
CA ARG A 364 -25.80 -15.54 -11.35
C ARG A 364 -25.10 -16.87 -11.64
N PRO A 365 -24.79 -17.69 -10.63
CA PRO A 365 -24.25 -19.03 -10.89
C PRO A 365 -25.29 -19.81 -11.69
N ARG A 366 -24.88 -20.36 -12.85
CA ARG A 366 -25.66 -21.41 -13.51
C ARG A 366 -25.55 -22.68 -12.65
N PRO A 367 -26.60 -23.53 -12.61
CA PRO A 367 -26.60 -24.76 -11.82
C PRO A 367 -25.48 -25.74 -12.22
N ASP A 368 -24.90 -25.57 -13.40
CA ASP A 368 -23.86 -26.45 -13.94
C ASP A 368 -22.54 -25.68 -14.00
N GLY A 369 -21.46 -26.28 -13.49
CA GLY A 369 -20.19 -25.62 -13.17
C GLY A 369 -19.58 -24.74 -14.29
N TYR A 370 -18.85 -23.72 -13.87
CA TYR A 370 -18.11 -22.80 -14.75
C TYR A 370 -17.07 -23.57 -15.59
N GLN A 371 -17.35 -23.80 -16.88
CA GLN A 371 -16.33 -23.93 -17.91
C GLN A 371 -16.15 -22.55 -18.54
N VAL A 372 -14.94 -22.00 -18.47
CA VAL A 372 -14.57 -20.77 -19.21
C VAL A 372 -13.90 -21.22 -20.51
N PRO A 373 -14.43 -20.87 -21.70
CA PRO A 373 -13.68 -21.01 -22.94
C PRO A 373 -12.54 -19.99 -22.94
N ILE A 374 -11.31 -20.46 -23.15
CA ILE A 374 -10.17 -19.58 -23.40
C ILE A 374 -10.30 -19.12 -24.85
N ASP A 375 -10.76 -17.90 -25.06
CA ASP A 375 -10.69 -17.24 -26.37
C ASP A 375 -9.30 -16.59 -26.50
N SER A 376 -8.49 -17.16 -27.39
CA SER A 376 -7.11 -16.75 -27.69
C SER A 376 -7.02 -15.59 -28.69
N SER A 377 -8.13 -14.91 -29.04
CA SER A 377 -8.13 -13.94 -30.14
C SER A 377 -8.23 -12.46 -29.77
N ARG A 378 -8.24 -12.08 -28.49
CA ARG A 378 -8.27 -10.64 -28.11
C ARG A 378 -6.88 -10.09 -27.83
N ALA A 379 -6.24 -9.62 -28.90
CA ALA A 379 -5.03 -8.79 -28.85
C ALA A 379 -5.21 -7.57 -27.93
N GLU A 380 -4.11 -7.24 -27.26
CA GLU A 380 -3.92 -6.24 -26.23
C GLU A 380 -4.49 -4.85 -26.58
N LYS A 381 -5.12 -4.19 -25.60
CA LYS A 381 -5.10 -2.73 -25.52
C LYS A 381 -4.13 -2.33 -24.40
N PRO A 382 -3.16 -1.44 -24.66
CA PRO A 382 -2.21 -1.02 -23.64
C PRO A 382 -2.96 -0.27 -22.54
N VAL A 383 -2.98 -0.85 -21.34
CA VAL A 383 -3.44 -0.15 -20.15
C VAL A 383 -2.28 0.73 -19.69
N VAL A 384 -2.40 2.04 -19.96
CA VAL A 384 -1.49 3.06 -19.42
C VAL A 384 -1.50 2.96 -17.89
N VAL A 385 -0.33 2.64 -17.34
CA VAL A 385 -0.07 2.54 -15.91
C VAL A 385 -0.01 3.96 -15.34
N LEU A 386 -1.04 4.37 -14.59
CA LEU A 386 -0.95 5.55 -13.74
C LEU A 386 -0.31 5.15 -12.40
N ASP A 387 0.96 5.47 -12.28
CA ASP A 387 1.67 5.58 -11.01
C ASP A 387 1.19 6.85 -10.28
N PRO A 388 0.68 6.78 -9.04
CA PRO A 388 0.25 7.97 -8.28
C PRO A 388 1.37 8.98 -7.97
N THR A 389 2.64 8.63 -8.22
CA THR A 389 3.77 9.57 -8.21
C THR A 389 4.08 10.23 -9.56
N LEU A 390 3.44 9.80 -10.66
CA LEU A 390 3.60 10.35 -12.02
C LEU A 390 2.35 11.10 -12.53
N VAL A 391 1.32 11.30 -11.70
CA VAL A 391 0.17 12.14 -12.08
C VAL A 391 0.47 13.62 -11.77
N TYR A 392 1.62 14.15 -12.20
CA TYR A 392 1.91 15.58 -12.19
C TYR A 392 3.02 15.89 -13.20
N ASP A 393 2.76 15.65 -14.49
CA ASP A 393 3.49 16.34 -15.56
C ASP A 393 2.71 16.38 -16.89
N ARG A 394 1.45 16.82 -16.82
CA ARG A 394 0.69 17.24 -18.01
C ARG A 394 -0.18 18.42 -17.64
N GLU A 395 0.43 19.60 -17.62
CA GLU A 395 -0.16 20.92 -17.93
C GLU A 395 0.82 22.03 -17.51
N GLN A 396 1.97 22.10 -18.17
CA GLN A 396 2.80 23.31 -18.27
C GLN A 396 3.49 23.35 -19.64
N THR A 397 2.72 23.48 -20.72
CA THR A 397 3.19 24.10 -21.97
C THR A 397 1.99 24.56 -22.78
N ALA A 398 1.48 25.76 -22.48
CA ALA A 398 0.74 26.58 -23.42
C ALA A 398 0.70 28.01 -22.88
N GLU A 399 1.71 28.81 -23.21
CA GLU A 399 1.60 30.21 -23.65
C GLU A 399 3.00 30.81 -23.84
N GLY A 400 3.31 31.29 -25.06
CA GLY A 400 4.54 32.04 -25.36
C GLY A 400 5.05 31.90 -26.80
N ILE A 401 4.55 32.75 -27.70
CA ILE A 401 4.74 32.84 -29.16
C ILE A 401 6.16 33.28 -29.60
N ASN A 402 6.65 32.76 -30.74
CA ASN A 402 7.30 33.49 -31.87
C ASN A 402 7.67 32.46 -32.97
N ALA A 403 7.07 32.46 -34.16
CA ALA A 403 7.31 33.35 -35.31
C ALA A 403 8.75 33.22 -35.88
N ASP A 404 8.95 32.26 -36.79
CA ASP A 404 9.57 32.44 -38.13
C ASP A 404 9.83 31.08 -38.83
N ASP A 405 9.67 31.13 -40.15
CA ASP A 405 9.53 30.12 -41.23
C ASP A 405 10.82 29.29 -41.53
N PRO A 406 10.98 28.56 -42.66
CA PRO A 406 10.15 27.54 -43.36
C PRO A 406 10.91 26.19 -43.50
N PHE A 407 10.23 25.06 -43.75
CA PHE A 407 10.67 24.03 -44.73
C PHE A 407 9.57 22.96 -44.95
N VAL A 408 8.71 23.28 -45.91
CA VAL A 408 8.14 22.47 -47.00
C VAL A 408 8.40 20.94 -46.98
N THR A 409 7.34 20.13 -46.99
CA THR A 409 6.91 19.31 -48.16
C THR A 409 5.63 18.49 -47.87
N HIS A 410 4.55 18.84 -48.59
CA HIS A 410 3.56 17.99 -49.30
C HIS A 410 3.28 16.56 -48.79
N ARG A 411 2.03 16.08 -48.59
CA ARG A 411 0.87 16.03 -49.53
C ARG A 411 -0.33 15.33 -48.80
N PRO A 412 -1.55 15.19 -49.37
CA PRO A 412 -2.71 15.98 -48.93
C PRO A 412 -3.99 15.18 -48.56
N ALA A 413 -4.90 15.92 -47.91
CA ALA A 413 -6.36 15.97 -48.10
C ALA A 413 -7.21 14.71 -48.28
N THR A 414 -8.18 14.54 -47.36
CA THR A 414 -9.61 14.40 -47.71
C THR A 414 -10.43 14.94 -46.51
N GLN A 415 -10.81 16.23 -46.54
CA GLN A 415 -12.19 16.70 -46.79
C GLN A 415 -13.30 15.83 -46.17
N LEU A 416 -13.95 16.37 -45.14
CA LEU A 416 -15.36 16.77 -45.18
C LEU A 416 -15.63 17.78 -44.06
N GLN A 417 -16.13 18.94 -44.46
CA GLN A 417 -16.49 20.10 -43.64
C GLN A 417 -17.99 20.03 -43.21
N PRO A 418 -18.45 20.95 -42.33
CA PRO A 418 -19.47 20.72 -41.33
C PRO A 418 -20.86 21.23 -41.75
N LEU A 419 -21.89 20.84 -40.99
CA LEU A 419 -23.14 21.60 -40.94
C LEU A 419 -23.55 21.91 -39.51
N SER A 420 -23.97 23.15 -39.38
CA SER A 420 -24.19 23.97 -38.21
C SER A 420 -25.67 24.04 -37.82
N CYS A 421 -25.90 24.53 -36.60
CA CYS A 421 -27.09 25.26 -36.14
C CYS A 421 -28.38 24.48 -35.75
N TRP A 422 -28.68 24.60 -34.45
CA TRP A 422 -30.00 24.72 -33.79
C TRP A 422 -30.90 25.80 -34.47
N PRO A 423 -32.22 25.98 -34.14
CA PRO A 423 -32.92 25.66 -32.88
C PRO A 423 -34.39 25.17 -33.00
N GLY A 424 -35.02 24.84 -31.86
CA GLY A 424 -36.49 24.92 -31.73
C GLY A 424 -37.15 23.89 -30.82
N HIS A 425 -37.36 24.26 -29.55
CA HIS A 425 -38.39 23.74 -28.62
C HIS A 425 -39.81 24.01 -29.17
N PRO A 426 -40.90 23.36 -28.70
CA PRO A 426 -41.23 22.97 -27.30
C PRO A 426 -40.87 21.55 -26.92
#